data_AF-A0A9K3L550-F1
#
_entry.id   AF-A0A9K3L550-F1
#
_cell.length_a   1.000
_cell.length_b   1.000
_cell.length_c   1.000
_cell.angle_alpha   90.00
_cell.angle_beta   90.00
_cell.angle_gamma   90.00
#
_symmetry.space_group_name_H-M   'P 1'
#
loop_
_entity.id
_entity.type
_entity.pdbx_description
1 polymer ?
#
loop_
_entity_poly.entity_id
_entity_poly.type
_entity_poly.pdbx_seq_one_letter_code
_entity_poly.pdbx_strand_id
1 'polypeptide(L)'
;MAAMIPREARKAAIECNNEGVRLLRSGDLGGAIIRLANGLDIMKSLLEGSSAMEMEIPGPEGESVDIDTSADMDLSFLETSYEDSVTAACYQQQPTYVFCSPIVISTETAIRHLKISLLMIFNLALAHHLNGIQTSDRDQLEKALRLYECAYCISHEEEVDLSVLHAMALTNNLGHIHLVLHDTQKSQKCFEQLLATLIYFVEVSDGDNKEIENLKGFFSNATGLSMIKASAPAA
;
A
#
# COMPACT_ATOMS: atom_id res chain seq x y z
N MET A 1 3.27 25.41 21.14
CA MET A 1 3.87 24.39 22.02
C MET A 1 3.23 23.07 21.59
N ALA A 2 3.94 22.22 20.84
CA ALA A 2 3.34 21.01 20.26
C ALA A 2 2.85 20.08 21.39
N ALA A 3 1.59 19.66 21.32
CA ALA A 3 1.04 18.70 22.27
C ALA A 3 1.93 17.44 22.28
N MET A 4 2.48 17.10 23.45
CA MET A 4 3.35 15.95 23.60
C MET A 4 2.51 14.69 23.43
N ILE A 5 2.56 14.08 22.24
CA ILE A 5 1.81 12.86 21.94
C ILE A 5 2.18 11.77 22.96
N PRO A 6 1.19 11.07 23.56
CA PRO A 6 1.46 10.06 24.56
C PRO A 6 2.37 8.95 24.02
N ARG A 7 3.59 8.87 24.56
CA ARG A 7 4.59 7.84 24.17
C ARG A 7 4.04 6.42 24.30
N GLU A 8 3.20 6.19 25.30
CA GLU A 8 2.57 4.89 25.56
C GLU A 8 1.60 4.46 24.46
N ALA A 9 0.77 5.38 23.95
CA ALA A 9 -0.18 5.06 22.88
C ALA A 9 0.56 4.74 21.57
N ARG A 10 1.61 5.51 21.25
CA ARG A 10 2.50 5.21 20.11
C ARG A 10 3.12 3.81 20.24
N LYS A 11 3.63 3.48 21.43
CA LYS A 11 4.22 2.17 21.71
C LYS A 11 3.19 1.05 21.55
N ALA A 12 1.98 1.24 22.09
CA ALA A 12 0.88 0.29 21.96
C ALA A 12 0.50 0.03 20.49
N ALA A 13 0.45 1.08 19.65
CA ALA A 13 0.21 0.92 18.21
C ALA A 13 1.31 0.10 17.51
N ILE A 14 2.59 0.35 17.84
CA ILE A 14 3.72 -0.43 17.32
C ILE A 14 3.64 -1.90 17.76
N GLU A 15 3.27 -2.16 19.02
CA GLU A 15 3.05 -3.53 19.53
C GLU A 15 1.88 -4.21 18.81
N CYS A 16 0.80 -3.49 18.50
CA CYS A 16 -0.29 -4.00 17.67
C CYS A 16 0.20 -4.38 16.27
N ASN A 17 0.97 -3.51 15.62
CA ASN A 17 1.56 -3.80 14.31
C ASN A 17 2.40 -5.08 14.35
N ASN A 18 3.37 -5.14 15.25
CA ASN A 18 4.34 -6.25 15.29
C ASN A 18 3.70 -7.59 15.65
N GLU A 19 2.64 -7.57 16.47
CA GLU A 19 1.83 -8.75 16.72
C GLU A 19 1.01 -9.15 15.47
N GLY A 20 0.44 -8.18 14.75
CA GLY A 20 -0.22 -8.42 13.45
C GLY A 20 0.73 -9.05 12.42
N VAL A 21 1.99 -8.59 12.36
CA VAL A 21 3.06 -9.19 11.53
C VAL A 21 3.30 -10.66 11.94
N ARG A 22 3.37 -10.95 13.24
CA ARG A 22 3.55 -12.33 13.74
C ARG A 22 2.39 -13.24 13.29
N LEU A 23 1.16 -12.74 13.37
CA LEU A 23 -0.04 -13.45 12.95
C LEU A 23 -0.04 -13.70 11.43
N LEU A 24 0.31 -12.69 10.62
CA LEU A 24 0.50 -12.82 9.17
C LEU A 24 1.48 -13.94 8.81
N ARG A 25 2.65 -13.96 9.47
CA ARG A 25 3.68 -14.99 9.25
C ARG A 25 3.22 -16.39 9.66
N SER A 26 2.28 -16.50 10.60
CA SER A 26 1.70 -17.79 11.03
C SER A 26 0.51 -18.25 10.18
N GLY A 27 0.02 -17.42 9.25
CA GLY A 27 -1.17 -17.70 8.45
C GLY A 27 -2.51 -17.40 9.15
N ASP A 28 -2.49 -16.85 10.37
CA ASP A 28 -3.71 -16.38 11.05
C ASP A 28 -4.11 -14.99 10.52
N LEU A 29 -4.70 -14.98 9.32
CA LEU A 29 -5.08 -13.75 8.62
C LEU A 29 -6.20 -12.99 9.35
N GLY A 30 -7.16 -13.70 9.94
CA GLY A 30 -8.25 -13.10 10.70
C GLY A 30 -7.74 -12.40 11.97
N GLY A 31 -6.88 -13.07 12.74
CA GLY A 31 -6.22 -12.47 13.90
C GLY A 31 -5.37 -11.27 13.52
N ALA A 32 -4.62 -11.36 12.41
CA ALA A 32 -3.82 -10.25 11.92
C ALA A 32 -4.66 -9.01 11.58
N ILE A 33 -5.77 -9.17 10.85
CA ILE A 33 -6.69 -8.08 10.50
C ILE A 33 -7.18 -7.36 11.76
N ILE A 34 -7.69 -8.11 12.75
CA ILE A 34 -8.19 -7.56 14.01
C ILE A 34 -7.09 -6.77 14.73
N ARG A 35 -5.88 -7.35 14.84
CA ARG A 35 -4.79 -6.72 15.58
C ARG A 35 -4.28 -5.46 14.92
N LEU A 36 -4.16 -5.46 13.59
CA LEU A 36 -3.73 -4.31 12.80
C LEU A 36 -4.76 -3.17 12.83
N ALA A 37 -6.05 -3.50 12.70
CA ALA A 37 -7.14 -2.52 12.80
C ALA A 37 -7.15 -1.83 14.17
N ASN A 38 -7.06 -2.58 15.27
CA ASN A 38 -6.96 -2.02 16.62
C ASN A 38 -5.78 -1.06 16.77
N GLY A 39 -4.65 -1.38 16.12
CA GLY A 39 -3.49 -0.52 16.14
C GLY A 39 -3.70 0.79 15.36
N LEU A 40 -4.42 0.75 14.23
CA LEU A 40 -4.80 1.94 13.47
C LEU A 40 -5.79 2.81 14.22
N ASP A 41 -6.73 2.23 14.97
CA ASP A 41 -7.65 3.00 15.82
C ASP A 41 -6.88 3.80 16.88
N ILE A 42 -5.86 3.20 17.50
CA ILE A 42 -4.98 3.91 18.43
C ILE A 42 -4.26 5.06 17.72
N MET A 43 -3.73 4.84 16.51
CA MET A 43 -3.05 5.88 15.73
C MET A 43 -4.00 7.01 15.32
N LYS A 44 -5.23 6.68 14.95
CA LYS A 44 -6.27 7.65 14.61
C LYS A 44 -6.60 8.55 15.80
N SER A 45 -6.84 7.97 16.97
CA SER A 45 -7.08 8.75 18.20
C SER A 45 -5.89 9.67 18.57
N LEU A 46 -4.66 9.24 18.27
CA LEU A 46 -3.47 10.08 18.49
C LEU A 46 -3.41 11.28 17.55
N LEU A 47 -3.84 11.13 16.29
CA LEU A 47 -3.85 12.21 15.30
C LEU A 47 -4.99 13.20 15.59
N GLU A 48 -6.19 12.72 15.91
CA GLU A 48 -7.35 13.55 16.25
C GLU A 48 -7.11 14.35 17.54
N GLY A 49 -6.53 13.71 18.57
CA GLY A 49 -6.18 14.38 19.82
C GLY A 49 -5.13 15.48 19.66
N SER A 50 -4.36 15.47 18.58
CA SER A 50 -3.40 16.55 18.28
C SER A 50 -4.05 17.77 17.64
N SER A 51 -5.22 17.62 17.00
CA SER A 51 -5.93 18.71 16.31
C SER A 51 -6.79 19.54 17.27
N ALA A 52 -7.33 18.92 18.33
CA ALA A 52 -8.24 19.56 19.28
C ALA A 52 -7.62 20.65 20.19
N MET A 53 -6.33 21.00 20.02
CA MET A 53 -5.66 22.05 20.80
C MET A 53 -5.45 23.35 20.00
N GLU A 54 -5.90 23.42 18.75
CA GLU A 54 -5.93 24.66 17.98
C GLU A 54 -7.17 25.50 18.35
N MET A 55 -6.96 26.36 19.35
CA MET A 55 -7.53 27.70 19.47
C MET A 55 -9.02 27.84 19.12
N GLU A 56 -9.89 27.80 20.13
CA GLU A 56 -11.23 28.38 20.06
C GLU A 56 -11.12 29.87 19.67
N ILE A 57 -11.21 30.17 18.39
CA ILE A 57 -11.63 31.47 17.90
C ILE A 57 -13.16 31.39 17.87
N PRO A 58 -13.88 32.16 18.71
CA PRO A 58 -15.34 32.12 18.70
C PRO A 58 -15.85 32.69 17.37
N GLY A 59 -16.36 31.82 16.52
CA GLY A 59 -16.96 32.12 15.22
C GLY A 59 -18.27 31.35 15.04
N PRO A 60 -19.23 31.91 14.28
CA PRO A 60 -20.65 31.78 14.56
C PRO A 60 -21.26 30.45 14.15
N GLU A 61 -22.34 30.14 14.86
CA GLU A 61 -23.14 28.93 14.81
C GLU A 61 -23.58 28.52 13.40
N GLY A 62 -23.40 27.23 13.10
CA GLY A 62 -24.37 26.45 12.33
C GLY A 62 -23.98 26.11 10.90
N GLU A 63 -23.27 24.99 10.73
CA GLU A 63 -23.48 24.07 9.59
C GLU A 63 -22.83 22.72 9.89
N SER A 64 -23.65 21.66 9.90
CA SER A 64 -23.21 20.28 10.09
C SER A 64 -22.59 19.75 8.79
N VAL A 65 -21.32 19.35 8.84
CA VAL A 65 -20.60 18.77 7.70
C VAL A 65 -20.72 17.24 7.77
N ASP A 66 -21.49 16.68 6.84
CA ASP A 66 -21.47 15.26 6.54
C ASP A 66 -20.18 14.92 5.79
N ILE A 67 -19.32 14.09 6.37
CA ILE A 67 -18.08 13.64 5.73
C ILE A 67 -18.42 12.45 4.82
N ASP A 68 -18.65 12.75 3.55
CA ASP A 68 -18.73 11.78 2.48
C ASP A 68 -17.32 11.29 2.11
N THR A 69 -16.96 10.07 2.49
CA THR A 69 -15.69 9.43 2.13
C THR A 69 -15.72 8.77 0.75
N SER A 70 -16.51 9.28 -0.20
CA SER A 70 -16.38 8.95 -1.62
C SER A 70 -15.31 9.82 -2.28
N ALA A 71 -14.09 9.79 -1.74
CA ALA A 71 -12.94 10.30 -2.49
C ALA A 71 -12.61 9.25 -3.54
N ASP A 72 -13.21 9.37 -4.73
CA ASP A 72 -12.60 8.83 -5.95
C ASP A 72 -11.20 9.45 -6.01
N MET A 73 -10.21 8.70 -5.55
CA MET A 73 -8.82 9.16 -5.51
C MET A 73 -8.37 9.36 -6.94
N ASP A 74 -8.05 10.62 -7.25
CA ASP A 74 -7.63 11.05 -8.56
C ASP A 74 -6.25 10.45 -8.88
N LEU A 75 -6.27 9.24 -9.40
CA LEU A 75 -5.13 8.61 -10.06
C LEU A 75 -4.92 9.25 -11.46
N SER A 76 -5.33 10.51 -11.71
CA SER A 76 -5.11 11.21 -12.98
C SER A 76 -3.65 11.23 -13.41
N PHE A 77 -2.70 11.18 -12.46
CA PHE A 77 -1.29 11.00 -12.79
C PHE A 77 -1.03 9.66 -13.52
N LEU A 78 -1.78 8.62 -13.16
CA LEU A 78 -1.81 7.36 -13.90
C LEU A 78 -2.70 7.49 -15.14
N GLU A 79 -3.71 8.36 -15.24
CA GLU A 79 -4.55 8.58 -16.44
C GLU A 79 -3.83 9.25 -17.63
N THR A 80 -2.79 8.61 -18.16
CA THR A 80 -2.45 8.80 -19.57
C THR A 80 -3.45 8.03 -20.43
N SER A 81 -4.20 8.75 -21.25
CA SER A 81 -5.18 8.21 -22.20
C SER A 81 -4.46 7.43 -23.30
N TYR A 82 -4.37 6.11 -23.15
CA TYR A 82 -3.94 5.20 -24.20
C TYR A 82 -5.07 4.21 -24.44
N GLU A 83 -5.87 4.45 -25.48
CA GLU A 83 -6.88 3.50 -25.93
C GLU A 83 -6.20 2.39 -26.71
N ASP A 84 -6.10 1.18 -26.13
CA ASP A 84 -5.76 0.00 -26.92
C ASP A 84 -6.54 -1.22 -26.42
N SER A 85 -7.51 -1.65 -27.22
CA SER A 85 -8.56 -2.61 -26.86
C SER A 85 -8.20 -4.07 -27.14
N VAL A 86 -6.94 -4.37 -27.47
CA VAL A 86 -6.56 -5.68 -28.07
C VAL A 86 -5.79 -6.62 -27.12
N THR A 87 -5.40 -6.19 -25.92
CA THR A 87 -4.45 -6.97 -25.07
C THR A 87 -5.08 -7.83 -23.95
N ALA A 88 -6.38 -7.75 -23.68
CA ALA A 88 -6.99 -8.39 -22.51
C ALA A 88 -6.95 -9.94 -22.51
N ALA A 89 -6.87 -10.59 -23.68
CA ALA A 89 -6.99 -12.05 -23.78
C ALA A 89 -5.70 -12.83 -23.44
N CYS A 90 -4.52 -12.21 -23.41
CA CYS A 90 -3.24 -12.90 -23.21
C CYS A 90 -2.74 -12.96 -21.75
N TYR A 91 -3.42 -12.30 -20.80
CA TYR A 91 -2.96 -12.21 -19.41
C TYR A 91 -3.24 -13.47 -18.56
N GLN A 92 -3.83 -14.52 -19.12
CA GLN A 92 -4.52 -15.54 -18.33
C GLN A 92 -3.65 -16.62 -17.64
N GLN A 93 -2.32 -16.63 -17.72
CA GLN A 93 -1.57 -17.83 -17.27
C GLN A 93 -0.26 -17.66 -16.50
N GLN A 94 0.18 -16.44 -16.14
CA GLN A 94 1.34 -16.34 -15.25
C GLN A 94 0.90 -16.05 -13.81
N PRO A 95 1.28 -16.88 -12.83
CA PRO A 95 1.06 -16.56 -11.43
C PRO A 95 1.83 -15.28 -11.13
N THR A 96 1.09 -14.20 -10.90
CA THR A 96 1.67 -12.91 -10.54
C THR A 96 2.17 -12.95 -9.10
N TYR A 97 3.33 -12.34 -8.87
CA TYR A 97 3.99 -12.30 -7.58
C TYR A 97 3.30 -11.34 -6.62
N VAL A 98 2.91 -11.81 -5.44
CA VAL A 98 2.49 -10.95 -4.32
C VAL A 98 3.64 -10.83 -3.34
N PHE A 99 3.95 -9.62 -2.92
CA PHE A 99 4.90 -9.40 -1.84
C PHE A 99 4.24 -9.73 -0.51
N CYS A 100 4.61 -10.88 0.06
CA CYS A 100 4.00 -11.45 1.27
C CYS A 100 4.77 -11.17 2.56
N SER A 101 5.81 -10.33 2.53
CA SER A 101 6.66 -10.06 3.70
C SER A 101 6.15 -8.86 4.50
N PRO A 102 5.47 -9.06 5.65
CA PRO A 102 4.96 -7.94 6.43
C PRO A 102 6.08 -7.13 7.09
N ILE A 103 5.84 -5.83 7.28
CA ILE A 103 6.84 -4.86 7.74
C ILE A 103 6.79 -4.70 9.26
N VAL A 104 7.90 -5.02 9.93
CA VAL A 104 8.07 -4.81 11.37
C VAL A 104 8.47 -3.36 11.63
N ILE A 105 7.83 -2.73 12.60
CA ILE A 105 8.16 -1.36 13.02
C ILE A 105 9.07 -1.42 14.24
N SER A 106 10.26 -0.83 14.13
CA SER A 106 11.18 -0.73 15.27
C SER A 106 10.65 0.27 16.31
N THR A 107 10.76 -0.11 17.58
CA THR A 107 10.44 0.77 18.72
C THR A 107 11.53 1.80 19.01
N GLU A 108 12.75 1.60 18.47
CA GLU A 108 13.94 2.38 18.85
C GLU A 108 14.07 3.69 18.08
N THR A 109 13.44 3.80 16.90
CA THR A 109 13.63 4.94 16.00
C THR A 109 12.57 6.02 16.21
N ALA A 110 12.98 7.28 16.01
CA ALA A 110 12.11 8.45 15.99
C ALA A 110 11.25 8.50 14.71
N ILE A 111 10.48 7.44 14.47
CA ILE A 111 9.57 7.32 13.32
C ILE A 111 8.38 8.29 13.53
N ARG A 112 8.14 9.14 12.53
CA ARG A 112 6.96 10.02 12.48
C ARG A 112 5.68 9.18 12.53
N HIS A 113 4.65 9.67 13.21
CA HIS A 113 3.36 8.97 13.35
C HIS A 113 2.77 8.56 12.01
N LEU A 114 2.90 9.42 11.00
CA LEU A 114 2.41 9.14 9.67
C LEU A 114 3.08 7.92 9.01
N LYS A 115 4.40 7.76 9.18
CA LYS A 115 5.13 6.58 8.70
C LYS A 115 4.70 5.32 9.45
N ILE A 116 4.36 5.41 10.73
CA ILE A 116 3.80 4.27 11.48
C ILE A 116 2.43 3.89 10.90
N SER A 117 1.53 4.88 10.73
CA SER A 117 0.21 4.65 10.14
C SER A 117 0.30 4.03 8.75
N LEU A 118 1.16 4.56 7.87
CA LEU A 118 1.37 4.03 6.52
C LEU A 118 1.79 2.56 6.56
N LEU A 119 2.80 2.20 7.36
CA LEU A 119 3.28 0.82 7.47
C LEU A 119 2.21 -0.13 8.02
N MET A 120 1.35 0.36 8.93
CA MET A 120 0.23 -0.40 9.47
C MET A 120 -0.89 -0.59 8.43
N ILE A 121 -1.21 0.46 7.66
CA ILE A 121 -2.16 0.39 6.54
C ILE A 121 -1.67 -0.62 5.51
N PHE A 122 -0.39 -0.59 5.15
CA PHE A 122 0.22 -1.56 4.24
C PHE A 122 0.06 -3.00 4.76
N ASN A 123 0.39 -3.26 6.02
CA ASN A 123 0.26 -4.60 6.60
C ASN A 123 -1.21 -5.06 6.68
N LEU A 124 -2.15 -4.14 6.97
CA LEU A 124 -3.57 -4.45 6.98
C LEU A 124 -4.10 -4.76 5.58
N ALA A 125 -3.68 -3.98 4.58
CA ALA A 125 -3.96 -4.24 3.16
C ALA A 125 -3.43 -5.61 2.75
N LEU A 126 -2.22 -5.96 3.16
CA LEU A 126 -1.62 -7.27 2.92
C LEU A 126 -2.46 -8.40 3.54
N ALA A 127 -2.92 -8.24 4.79
CA ALA A 127 -3.76 -9.23 5.45
C ALA A 127 -5.07 -9.48 4.69
N HIS A 128 -5.75 -8.41 4.29
CA HIS A 128 -6.95 -8.50 3.47
C HIS A 128 -6.68 -9.11 2.08
N HIS A 129 -5.56 -8.75 1.44
CA HIS A 129 -5.18 -9.25 0.11
C HIS A 129 -4.94 -10.76 0.14
N LEU A 130 -4.12 -11.23 1.07
CA LEU A 130 -3.83 -12.66 1.24
C LEU A 130 -5.10 -13.44 1.60
N ASN A 131 -5.95 -12.87 2.45
CA ASN A 131 -7.20 -13.52 2.84
C ASN A 131 -8.14 -13.64 1.64
N GLY A 132 -8.32 -12.55 0.89
CA GLY A 132 -9.14 -12.52 -0.32
C GLY A 132 -8.69 -13.52 -1.38
N ILE A 133 -7.37 -13.68 -1.59
CA ILE A 133 -6.83 -14.72 -2.48
C ILE A 133 -7.15 -16.12 -1.93
N GLN A 134 -6.86 -16.36 -0.65
CA GLN A 134 -7.03 -17.69 -0.03
C GLN A 134 -8.49 -18.15 -0.02
N THR A 135 -9.43 -17.24 0.22
CA THR A 135 -10.85 -17.55 0.33
C THR A 135 -11.64 -17.25 -0.94
N SER A 136 -10.99 -16.70 -1.99
CA SER A 136 -11.66 -16.15 -3.17
C SER A 136 -12.76 -15.12 -2.81
N ASP A 137 -12.52 -14.34 -1.76
CA ASP A 137 -13.47 -13.36 -1.24
C ASP A 137 -13.18 -11.98 -1.85
N ARG A 138 -14.08 -11.54 -2.73
CA ARG A 138 -13.96 -10.26 -3.44
C ARG A 138 -14.01 -9.06 -2.50
N ASP A 139 -14.80 -9.11 -1.42
CA ASP A 139 -14.93 -7.98 -0.49
C ASP A 139 -13.62 -7.72 0.25
N GLN A 140 -12.84 -8.78 0.51
CA GLN A 140 -11.51 -8.67 1.11
C GLN A 140 -10.52 -8.04 0.13
N LEU A 141 -10.59 -8.40 -1.15
CA LEU A 141 -9.76 -7.80 -2.19
C LEU A 141 -10.07 -6.31 -2.38
N GLU A 142 -11.34 -5.92 -2.39
CA GLU A 142 -11.73 -4.52 -2.51
C GLU A 142 -11.29 -3.69 -1.28
N LYS A 143 -11.37 -4.26 -0.07
CA LYS A 143 -10.82 -3.63 1.14
C LYS A 143 -9.31 -3.44 1.04
N ALA A 144 -8.59 -4.48 0.61
CA ALA A 144 -7.15 -4.39 0.41
C ALA A 144 -6.76 -3.33 -0.62
N LEU A 145 -7.51 -3.21 -1.73
CA LEU A 145 -7.29 -2.20 -2.75
C LEU A 145 -7.39 -0.79 -2.15
N ARG A 146 -8.50 -0.48 -1.46
CA ARG A 146 -8.71 0.84 -0.83
C ARG A 146 -7.60 1.19 0.16
N LEU A 147 -7.13 0.20 0.94
CA LEU A 147 -6.04 0.39 1.89
C LEU A 147 -4.70 0.64 1.20
N TYR A 148 -4.38 -0.09 0.11
CA TYR A 148 -3.17 0.17 -0.66
C TYR A 148 -3.20 1.54 -1.33
N GLU A 149 -4.33 1.95 -1.92
CA GLU A 149 -4.49 3.29 -2.50
C GLU A 149 -4.31 4.37 -1.42
N CYS A 150 -4.89 4.18 -0.22
CA CYS A 150 -4.68 5.07 0.92
C CYS A 150 -3.20 5.15 1.34
N ALA A 151 -2.50 4.02 1.43
CA ALA A 151 -1.07 4.00 1.75
C ALA A 151 -0.24 4.71 0.65
N TYR A 152 -0.62 4.56 -0.61
CA TYR A 152 0.02 5.22 -1.74
C TYR A 152 -0.16 6.74 -1.67
N CYS A 153 -1.38 7.23 -1.45
CA CYS A 153 -1.64 8.66 -1.29
C CYS A 153 -0.87 9.27 -0.12
N ILE A 154 -0.88 8.63 1.06
CA ILE A 154 -0.09 9.09 2.21
C ILE A 154 1.41 9.12 1.87
N SER A 155 1.92 8.14 1.13
CA SER A 155 3.33 8.11 0.76
C SER A 155 3.73 9.28 -0.15
N HIS A 156 2.81 9.71 -1.03
CA HIS A 156 3.08 10.71 -2.06
C HIS A 156 2.79 12.15 -1.59
N GLU A 157 1.63 12.39 -0.97
CA GLU A 157 1.18 13.73 -0.58
C GLU A 157 1.95 14.29 0.61
N GLU A 158 2.36 13.43 1.53
CA GLU A 158 2.97 13.83 2.80
C GLU A 158 4.50 13.62 2.82
N GLU A 159 5.08 13.32 1.66
CA GLU A 159 6.51 13.08 1.43
C GLU A 159 7.11 12.12 2.48
N VAL A 160 6.38 11.03 2.78
CA VAL A 160 6.84 10.04 3.76
C VAL A 160 7.97 9.24 3.15
N ASP A 161 9.17 9.41 3.70
CA ASP A 161 10.35 8.64 3.32
C ASP A 161 10.13 7.13 3.55
N LEU A 162 9.79 6.40 2.49
CA LEU A 162 9.77 4.95 2.43
C LEU A 162 11.08 4.44 1.87
N SER A 163 11.56 3.30 2.38
CA SER A 163 12.64 2.61 1.68
C SER A 163 12.17 2.23 0.28
N VAL A 164 13.10 2.20 -0.67
CA VAL A 164 12.80 1.82 -2.06
C VAL A 164 12.12 0.46 -2.12
N LEU A 165 12.55 -0.49 -1.26
CA LEU A 165 11.91 -1.80 -1.14
C LEU A 165 10.43 -1.73 -0.72
N HIS A 166 10.07 -0.86 0.24
CA HIS A 166 8.67 -0.71 0.66
C HIS A 166 7.82 -0.04 -0.43
N ALA A 167 8.38 0.95 -1.14
CA ALA A 167 7.70 1.56 -2.27
C ALA A 167 7.44 0.53 -3.39
N MET A 168 8.44 -0.27 -3.76
CA MET A 168 8.29 -1.36 -4.72
C MET A 168 7.25 -2.41 -4.27
N ALA A 169 7.26 -2.80 -2.99
CA ALA A 169 6.30 -3.74 -2.44
C ALA A 169 4.85 -3.21 -2.53
N LEU A 170 4.65 -1.92 -2.20
CA LEU A 170 3.35 -1.25 -2.32
C LEU A 170 2.86 -1.23 -3.77
N THR A 171 3.68 -0.72 -4.70
CA THR A 171 3.32 -0.65 -6.11
C THR A 171 3.10 -2.02 -6.74
N ASN A 172 3.92 -3.02 -6.37
CA ASN A 172 3.74 -4.41 -6.82
C ASN A 172 2.39 -4.99 -6.40
N ASN A 173 2.04 -4.84 -5.11
CA ASN A 173 0.81 -5.39 -4.58
C ASN A 173 -0.42 -4.66 -5.10
N LEU A 174 -0.32 -3.34 -5.33
CA LEU A 174 -1.36 -2.54 -5.98
C LEU A 174 -1.58 -3.00 -7.44
N GLY A 175 -0.50 -3.20 -8.20
CA GLY A 175 -0.58 -3.73 -9.56
C GLY A 175 -1.20 -5.13 -9.61
N HIS A 176 -0.83 -5.99 -8.67
CA HIS A 176 -1.40 -7.34 -8.54
C HIS A 176 -2.90 -7.29 -8.26
N ILE A 177 -3.34 -6.49 -7.28
CA ILE A 177 -4.75 -6.50 -6.87
C ILE A 177 -5.66 -5.90 -7.94
N HIS A 178 -5.20 -4.87 -8.68
CA HIS A 178 -5.90 -4.38 -9.86
C HIS A 178 -6.06 -5.48 -10.91
N LEU A 179 -5.03 -6.29 -11.16
CA LEU A 179 -5.12 -7.40 -12.10
C LEU A 179 -6.18 -8.44 -11.68
N VAL A 180 -6.17 -8.83 -10.40
CA VAL A 180 -7.14 -9.79 -9.83
C VAL A 180 -8.56 -9.23 -9.89
N LEU A 181 -8.74 -7.92 -9.72
CA LEU A 181 -10.03 -7.23 -9.83
C LEU A 181 -10.39 -6.85 -11.27
N HIS A 182 -9.63 -7.32 -12.27
CA HIS A 182 -9.82 -7.09 -13.70
C HIS A 182 -9.65 -5.65 -14.18
N ASP A 183 -8.96 -4.80 -13.41
CA ASP A 183 -8.49 -3.48 -13.84
C ASP A 183 -7.09 -3.59 -14.46
N THR A 184 -7.03 -4.14 -15.66
CA THR A 184 -5.76 -4.38 -16.37
C THR A 184 -5.01 -3.09 -16.67
N GLN A 185 -5.72 -1.97 -16.86
CA GLN A 185 -5.13 -0.69 -17.17
C GLN A 185 -4.36 -0.13 -15.98
N LYS A 186 -4.97 -0.06 -14.79
CA LYS A 186 -4.27 0.40 -13.58
C LYS A 186 -3.16 -0.57 -13.17
N SER A 187 -3.40 -1.87 -13.32
CA SER A 187 -2.37 -2.89 -13.09
C SER A 187 -1.11 -2.66 -13.93
N GLN A 188 -1.30 -2.43 -15.24
CA GLN A 188 -0.19 -2.16 -16.15
C GLN A 188 0.63 -0.94 -15.71
N LYS A 189 -0.05 0.16 -15.35
CA LYS A 189 0.63 1.39 -14.95
C LYS A 189 1.43 1.22 -13.66
N CYS A 190 0.89 0.47 -12.68
CA CYS A 190 1.63 0.10 -11.48
C CYS A 190 2.92 -0.66 -11.82
N PHE A 191 2.83 -1.64 -12.73
CA PHE A 191 4.00 -2.44 -13.12
C PHE A 191 5.01 -1.68 -14.00
N GLU A 192 4.56 -0.72 -14.82
CA GLU A 192 5.45 0.21 -15.54
C GLU A 192 6.23 1.10 -14.54
N GLN A 193 5.57 1.64 -13.52
CA GLN A 193 6.21 2.40 -12.44
C GLN A 193 7.18 1.53 -11.61
N LEU A 194 6.78 0.28 -11.31
CA LEU A 194 7.62 -0.69 -10.62
C LEU A 194 8.88 -0.99 -11.44
N LEU A 195 8.76 -1.17 -12.76
CA LEU A 195 9.90 -1.39 -13.65
C LEU A 195 10.88 -0.21 -13.65
N ALA A 196 10.36 1.01 -13.74
CA ALA A 196 11.18 2.22 -13.69
C ALA A 196 11.96 2.32 -12.37
N THR A 197 11.31 2.00 -11.25
CA THR A 197 11.94 2.00 -9.92
C THR A 197 12.99 0.90 -9.79
N LEU A 198 12.72 -0.31 -10.32
CA LEU A 198 13.68 -1.41 -10.34
C LEU A 198 14.94 -1.07 -11.13
N ILE A 199 14.79 -0.48 -12.32
CA ILE A 199 15.93 -0.09 -13.16
C ILE A 199 16.80 0.92 -12.42
N TYR A 200 16.19 1.97 -11.88
CA TYR A 200 16.90 2.97 -11.08
C TYR A 200 17.59 2.36 -9.86
N PHE A 201 16.91 1.47 -9.13
CA PHE A 201 17.48 0.82 -7.95
C PHE A 201 18.69 -0.05 -8.29
N VAL A 202 18.64 -0.82 -9.38
CA VAL A 202 19.76 -1.65 -9.85
C VAL A 202 20.96 -0.80 -10.27
N GLU A 203 20.74 0.38 -10.85
CA GLU A 203 21.82 1.31 -11.24
C GLU A 203 22.52 1.96 -10.04
N VAL A 204 21.78 2.23 -8.95
CA VAL A 204 22.29 2.94 -7.76
C VAL A 204 22.87 1.99 -6.72
N SER A 205 22.50 0.71 -6.72
CA SER A 205 22.91 -0.25 -5.70
C SER A 205 24.27 -0.89 -6.01
N ASP A 206 25.25 -0.72 -5.12
CA ASP A 206 26.61 -1.28 -5.23
C ASP A 206 26.71 -2.82 -5.03
N GLY A 207 25.66 -3.58 -5.32
CA GLY A 207 25.70 -5.06 -5.39
C GLY A 207 25.50 -5.82 -4.06
N ASP A 208 24.84 -5.23 -3.07
CA ASP A 208 24.57 -5.93 -1.80
C ASP A 208 23.39 -6.94 -1.95
N ASN A 209 23.72 -8.22 -1.92
CA ASN A 209 22.93 -9.33 -2.49
C ASN A 209 21.67 -9.77 -1.69
N LYS A 210 21.30 -9.12 -0.58
CA LYS A 210 20.25 -9.63 0.33
C LYS A 210 18.82 -9.41 -0.15
N GLU A 211 18.59 -8.49 -1.09
CA GLU A 211 17.24 -8.15 -1.58
C GLU A 211 16.87 -8.87 -2.90
N ILE A 212 17.78 -9.69 -3.43
CA ILE A 212 17.68 -10.29 -4.78
C ILE A 212 16.44 -11.16 -4.97
N GLU A 213 15.99 -11.87 -3.94
CA GLU A 213 14.81 -12.75 -4.06
C GLU A 213 13.53 -11.95 -4.31
N ASN A 214 13.33 -10.86 -3.59
CA ASN A 214 12.18 -9.97 -3.78
C ASN A 214 12.25 -9.30 -5.16
N LEU A 215 13.44 -8.87 -5.59
CA LEU A 215 13.64 -8.27 -6.90
C LEU A 215 13.20 -9.21 -8.03
N LYS A 216 13.54 -10.50 -7.97
CA LYS A 216 13.08 -11.47 -8.98
C LYS A 216 11.56 -11.53 -9.07
N GLY A 217 10.87 -11.51 -7.93
CA GLY A 217 9.40 -11.46 -7.88
C GLY A 217 8.84 -10.20 -8.54
N PHE A 218 9.40 -9.04 -8.18
CA PHE A 218 9.00 -7.76 -8.79
C PHE A 218 9.26 -7.72 -10.29
N PHE A 219 10.43 -8.20 -10.75
CA PHE A 219 10.76 -8.30 -12.16
C PHE A 219 9.80 -9.21 -12.93
N SER A 220 9.38 -10.34 -12.34
CA SER A 220 8.42 -11.25 -12.99
C SER A 220 7.11 -10.54 -13.33
N ASN A 221 6.59 -9.71 -12.41
CA ASN A 221 5.38 -8.94 -12.66
C ASN A 221 5.60 -7.81 -13.67
N ALA A 222 6.70 -7.09 -13.55
CA ALA A 222 7.01 -5.96 -14.40
C ALA A 222 7.30 -6.35 -15.86
N THR A 223 8.02 -7.46 -16.08
CA THR A 223 8.47 -7.90 -17.42
C THR A 223 7.44 -8.70 -18.19
N GLY A 224 6.44 -9.29 -17.50
CA GLY A 224 5.30 -9.96 -18.15
C GLY A 224 4.55 -9.06 -19.14
N LEU A 225 4.63 -7.73 -18.97
CA LEU A 225 4.05 -6.73 -19.86
C LEU A 225 4.85 -6.48 -21.15
N SER A 226 6.19 -6.56 -21.09
CA SER A 226 7.06 -6.16 -22.21
C SER A 226 7.02 -7.15 -23.38
N MET A 227 6.73 -8.43 -23.12
CA MET A 227 6.66 -9.44 -24.18
C MET A 227 5.37 -9.38 -25.02
N ILE A 228 4.32 -8.73 -24.52
CA ILE A 228 3.03 -8.65 -25.23
C ILE A 228 3.04 -7.52 -26.28
N LYS A 229 3.67 -6.37 -25.97
CA LYS A 229 3.75 -5.23 -26.92
C LYS A 229 4.62 -5.52 -28.16
N ALA A 230 5.61 -6.42 -28.05
CA ALA A 230 6.52 -6.73 -29.16
C ALA A 230 5.96 -7.72 -30.20
N SER A 231 4.78 -8.32 -29.95
CA SER A 231 4.18 -9.33 -30.83
C SER A 231 3.11 -8.77 -31.78
N ALA A 232 2.95 -7.44 -31.88
CA ALA A 232 2.06 -6.85 -32.88
C ALA A 232 2.61 -7.13 -34.29
N PRO A 233 1.89 -7.87 -35.17
CA PRO A 233 2.36 -8.16 -36.51
C PRO A 233 2.49 -6.86 -37.31
N ALA A 234 3.64 -6.66 -37.95
CA ALA A 234 3.81 -5.60 -38.94
C ALA A 234 2.83 -5.86 -40.10
N ALA A 235 1.83 -4.99 -40.23
CA ALA A 235 0.88 -4.97 -41.33
C ALA A 235 1.37 -4.08 -42.48
#